data_AF-A0A970XCR6-F1
#
_entry.id   AF-A0A970XCR6-F1
#
_cell.length_a   1.000
_cell.length_b   1.000
_cell.length_c   1.000
_cell.angle_alpha   90.00
_cell.angle_beta   90.00
_cell.angle_gamma   90.00
#
_symmetry.space_group_name_H-M   'P 1'
#
loop_
_entity.id
_entity.type
_entity.pdbx_description
1 polymer ?
#
loop_
_entity_poly.entity_id
_entity_poly.type
_entity_poly.pdbx_seq_one_letter_code
_entity_poly.pdbx_strand_id
1 'polypeptide(L)'
;LVGPTGGFLIGYIPCALIIGLLVDKLEKKLWIYPVSMVLGTAVLYAFGTVWFMVSLKYTLAAALVACVVPFLPGDAAKIVLASVIAPALRKLLKKQAN
;
A
#
# COMPACT_ATOMS: atom_id res chain seq x y z
N LEU A 1 17.27 -9.92 5.33
CA LEU A 1 15.79 -9.88 5.40
C LEU A 1 15.26 -9.56 6.80
N VAL A 2 15.92 -10.00 7.88
CA VAL A 2 15.55 -9.69 9.28
C VAL A 2 16.16 -8.34 9.74
N GLY A 3 15.89 -7.27 8.99
CA GLY A 3 16.29 -5.90 9.35
C GLY A 3 15.13 -5.10 9.94
N PRO A 4 15.35 -3.85 10.36
CA PRO A 4 14.28 -2.97 10.89
C PRO A 4 13.16 -2.70 9.86
N THR A 5 13.43 -2.95 8.57
CA THR A 5 12.47 -2.81 7.48
C THR A 5 11.70 -4.10 7.16
N GLY A 6 11.99 -5.22 7.84
CA GLY A 6 11.38 -6.53 7.55
C GLY A 6 9.85 -6.52 7.63
N GLY A 7 9.28 -5.77 8.58
CA GLY A 7 7.84 -5.63 8.71
C GLY A 7 7.15 -5.00 7.49
N PHE A 8 7.82 -4.11 6.76
CA PHE A 8 7.26 -3.53 5.53
C PHE A 8 7.19 -4.60 4.43
N LEU A 9 8.20 -5.46 4.31
CA LEU A 9 8.21 -6.55 3.33
C LEU A 9 7.06 -7.53 3.57
N ILE A 10 6.84 -7.91 4.83
CA ILE A 10 5.70 -8.76 5.22
C ILE A 10 4.39 -8.02 4.99
N GLY A 11 4.32 -6.73 5.32
CA GLY A 11 3.13 -5.88 5.14
C GLY A 11 2.69 -5.71 3.69
N TYR A 12 3.58 -5.93 2.70
CA TYR A 12 3.18 -5.91 1.29
C TYR A 12 2.23 -7.05 0.91
N ILE A 13 2.28 -8.19 1.61
CA ILE A 13 1.40 -9.33 1.37
C ILE A 13 -0.08 -8.94 1.62
N PRO A 14 -0.48 -8.50 2.83
CA PRO A 14 -1.85 -8.06 3.06
C PRO A 14 -2.20 -6.79 2.26
N CYS A 15 -1.24 -5.89 2.00
CA CYS A 15 -1.47 -4.72 1.16
C CYS A 15 -1.95 -5.10 -0.25
N ALA A 16 -1.22 -6.00 -0.92
CA ALA A 16 -1.59 -6.48 -2.26
C ALA A 16 -2.96 -7.18 -2.28
N LEU A 17 -3.24 -8.00 -1.25
CA LEU A 17 -4.53 -8.68 -1.11
C LEU A 17 -5.69 -7.68 -0.94
N ILE A 18 -5.54 -6.68 -0.07
CA ILE A 18 -6.57 -5.67 0.16
C ILE A 18 -6.85 -4.89 -1.12
N ILE A 19 -5.81 -4.43 -1.81
CA ILE A 19 -5.94 -3.67 -3.05
C ILE A 19 -6.64 -4.52 -4.12
N GLY A 20 -6.15 -5.74 -4.35
CA GLY A 20 -6.69 -6.67 -5.33
C GLY A 20 -8.16 -6.99 -5.07
N LEU A 21 -8.49 -7.43 -3.85
CA LEU A 21 -9.86 -7.81 -3.50
C LEU A 21 -10.86 -6.64 -3.60
N LEU A 22 -10.47 -5.44 -3.18
CA LEU A 22 -11.34 -4.27 -3.26
C LEU A 22 -11.56 -3.83 -4.71
N VAL A 23 -10.50 -3.78 -5.51
CA VAL A 23 -10.59 -3.43 -6.93
C VAL A 23 -11.41 -4.48 -7.68
N ASP A 24 -11.20 -5.78 -7.42
CA ASP A 24 -11.94 -6.85 -8.09
C ASP A 24 -13.44 -6.83 -7.77
N LYS A 25 -13.80 -6.62 -6.50
CA LYS A 25 -15.21 -6.62 -6.07
C LYS A 25 -15.98 -5.37 -6.52
N LEU A 26 -15.30 -4.22 -6.62
CA LEU A 26 -15.95 -2.92 -6.84
C LEU A 26 -15.44 -2.21 -8.11
N GLU A 27 -14.94 -2.98 -9.07
CA GLU A 27 -14.23 -2.48 -10.27
C GLU A 27 -14.99 -1.46 -11.13
N LYS A 28 -16.31 -1.36 -10.98
CA LYS A 28 -17.14 -0.39 -11.71
C LYS A 28 -16.95 1.05 -11.22
N LYS A 29 -16.34 1.27 -10.04
CA LYS A 29 -16.22 2.59 -9.40
C LYS A 29 -14.78 3.09 -9.46
N LEU A 30 -14.50 4.16 -10.21
CA LEU A 30 -13.12 4.69 -10.35
C LEU A 30 -12.50 5.14 -9.02
N TRP A 31 -13.31 5.60 -8.06
CA TRP A 31 -12.80 6.00 -6.74
C TRP A 31 -12.27 4.83 -5.91
N ILE A 32 -12.56 3.57 -6.26
CA ILE A 32 -12.08 2.42 -5.49
C ILE A 32 -10.57 2.25 -5.59
N TYR A 33 -9.94 2.67 -6.70
CA TYR A 33 -8.50 2.53 -6.92
C TYR A 33 -7.69 3.31 -5.88
N PRO A 34 -7.87 4.64 -5.72
CA PRO A 34 -7.13 5.36 -4.70
C PRO A 34 -7.50 4.92 -3.27
N VAL A 35 -8.77 4.62 -3.00
CA VAL A 35 -9.21 4.18 -1.66
C VAL A 35 -8.57 2.85 -1.26
N SER A 36 -8.56 1.87 -2.17
CA SER A 36 -7.97 0.56 -1.87
C SER A 36 -6.46 0.66 -1.67
N MET A 37 -5.76 1.50 -2.44
CA MET A 37 -4.34 1.75 -2.28
C MET A 37 -4.01 2.44 -0.96
N VAL A 38 -4.79 3.45 -0.54
CA VAL A 38 -4.62 4.09 0.77
C VAL A 38 -4.81 3.09 1.90
N LEU A 39 -5.86 2.26 1.84
CA LEU A 39 -6.12 1.22 2.84
C LEU A 39 -4.99 0.17 2.89
N GLY A 40 -4.52 -0.29 1.73
CA GLY A 40 -3.40 -1.22 1.63
C GLY A 40 -2.11 -0.63 2.23
N THR A 41 -1.78 0.62 1.88
CA THR A 41 -0.61 1.34 2.41
C THR A 41 -0.73 1.59 3.92
N ALA A 42 -1.92 1.88 4.44
CA ALA A 42 -2.12 2.03 5.88
C ALA A 42 -1.81 0.73 6.64
N VAL A 43 -2.23 -0.42 6.10
CA VAL A 43 -1.89 -1.73 6.66
C VAL A 43 -0.39 -2.00 6.54
N LEU A 44 0.21 -1.73 5.37
CA LEU A 44 1.66 -1.83 5.18
C LEU A 44 2.44 -1.03 6.23
N TYR A 45 2.05 0.23 6.47
CA TYR A 45 2.67 1.08 7.48
C TYR A 45 2.44 0.59 8.90
N ALA A 46 1.26 0.04 9.22
CA ALA A 46 1.00 -0.53 10.55
C ALA A 46 1.95 -1.69 10.84
N PHE A 47 2.06 -2.67 9.93
CA PHE A 47 2.96 -3.81 10.09
C PHE A 47 4.44 -3.38 10.14
N GLY A 48 4.85 -2.50 9.24
CA GLY A 48 6.22 -1.98 9.18
C GLY A 48 6.61 -1.18 10.43
N THR A 49 5.74 -0.29 10.90
CA THR A 49 5.99 0.57 12.06
C THR A 49 6.04 -0.25 13.36
N VAL A 50 5.10 -1.19 13.55
CA VAL A 50 5.11 -2.07 14.72
C VAL A 50 6.40 -2.91 14.77
N TRP A 51 6.81 -3.48 13.63
CA TRP A 51 8.06 -4.23 13.53
C TRP A 51 9.28 -3.36 13.85
N PHE A 52 9.32 -2.15 13.30
CA PHE A 52 10.41 -1.19 13.52
C PHE A 52 10.53 -0.80 15.00
N MET A 53 9.39 -0.50 15.64
CA MET A 53 9.32 -0.18 17.07
C MET A 53 9.83 -1.33 17.93
N VAL A 54 9.42 -2.58 17.65
CA VAL A 54 9.89 -3.75 18.41
C VAL A 54 11.37 -4.02 18.17
N SER A 55 11.84 -3.87 16.93
CA SER A 55 13.23 -4.16 16.55
C SER A 55 14.24 -3.18 17.15
N LEU A 56 13.89 -1.88 17.20
CA LEU A 56 14.82 -0.82 17.62
C LEU A 56 14.42 -0.12 18.93
N LYS A 57 13.31 -0.53 19.55
CA LYS A 57 12.75 0.06 20.78
C LYS A 57 12.44 1.55 20.67
N TYR A 58 12.00 2.00 19.50
CA TYR A 58 11.57 3.38 19.26
C TYR A 58 10.17 3.63 19.85
N THR A 59 9.89 4.87 20.24
CA THR A 59 8.53 5.32 20.56
C THR A 59 7.68 5.40 19.29
N LEU A 60 6.35 5.35 19.44
CA LEU A 60 5.44 5.43 18.29
C LEU A 60 5.64 6.73 17.49
N ALA A 61 5.77 7.88 18.17
CA ALA A 61 5.99 9.16 17.51
C ALA A 61 7.29 9.17 16.69
N ALA A 62 8.40 8.68 17.27
CA ALA A 62 9.68 8.61 16.57
C ALA A 62 9.63 7.64 15.37
N ALA A 63 8.94 6.50 15.53
CA ALA A 63 8.78 5.53 14.45
C ALA A 63 7.93 6.08 13.29
N LEU A 64 6.86 6.83 13.57
CA LEU A 64 6.04 7.47 12.54
C LEU A 64 6.83 8.53 11.76
N VAL A 65 7.62 9.35 12.45
CA VAL A 65 8.48 10.35 11.78
C VAL A 65 9.54 9.67 10.92
N ALA A 66 10.12 8.56 11.37
CA ALA A 66 11.14 7.84 10.62
C ALA A 66 10.57 7.05 9.43
N CYS A 67 9.41 6.40 9.60
CA CYS A 67 8.94 5.38 8.68
C CYS A 67 7.72 5.77 7.83
N VAL A 68 7.01 6.85 8.17
CA VAL A 68 5.74 7.21 7.52
C VAL A 68 5.83 8.60 6.89
N VAL A 69 6.12 9.63 7.69
CA VAL A 69 6.13 11.04 7.26
C VAL A 69 6.95 11.31 5.98
N PRO A 70 8.21 10.86 5.85
CA PRO A 70 9.00 11.14 4.65
C PRO A 70 8.51 10.40 3.40
N PHE A 71 7.77 9.30 3.56
CA PHE A 71 7.29 8.46 2.46
C PHE A 71 5.92 8.89 1.92
N LEU A 72 5.12 9.60 2.72
CA LEU A 72 3.79 10.09 2.35
C LEU A 72 3.74 10.84 1.00
N PRO A 73 4.63 11.81 0.71
CA PRO A 73 4.58 12.53 -0.56
C PRO A 73 4.81 11.62 -1.77
N GLY A 74 5.78 10.70 -1.65
CA GLY A 74 6.10 9.74 -2.70
C GLY A 74 4.96 8.74 -2.92
N ASP A 75 4.32 8.28 -1.84
CA ASP A 75 3.21 7.34 -1.94
C ASP A 75 1.94 8.01 -2.45
N ALA A 76 1.68 9.26 -2.08
CA ALA A 76 0.59 10.05 -2.66
C ALA A 76 0.77 10.19 -4.19
N ALA A 77 1.98 10.53 -4.65
CA ALA A 77 2.27 10.62 -6.07
C ALA A 77 2.07 9.27 -6.80
N LYS A 78 2.57 8.16 -6.22
CA LYS A 78 2.35 6.82 -6.77
C LYS A 78 0.88 6.44 -6.83
N ILE A 79 0.10 6.75 -5.80
CA ILE A 79 -1.34 6.44 -5.74
C ILE A 79 -2.10 7.20 -6.83
N VAL A 80 -1.79 8.49 -7.02
CA VAL A 80 -2.41 9.29 -8.10
C VAL A 80 -2.10 8.68 -9.47
N LEU A 81 -0.82 8.40 -9.75
CA LEU A 81 -0.41 7.79 -11.01
C LEU A 81 -1.05 6.42 -11.22
N ALA A 82 -1.02 5.55 -10.21
CA ALA A 82 -1.61 4.23 -10.28
C ALA A 82 -3.13 4.28 -10.46
N SER A 83 -3.82 5.25 -9.85
CA SER A 83 -5.27 5.43 -10.00
C SER A 83 -5.68 5.81 -11.43
N VAL A 84 -4.80 6.48 -12.18
CA VAL A 84 -5.02 6.82 -13.59
C VAL A 84 -4.67 5.64 -14.51
N ILE A 85 -3.55 4.96 -14.24
CA ILE A 85 -3.01 3.92 -15.13
C ILE A 85 -3.74 2.58 -14.94
N ALA A 86 -4.02 2.18 -13.70
CA ALA A 86 -4.55 0.85 -13.39
C ALA A 86 -5.90 0.52 -14.06
N PRO A 87 -6.89 1.44 -14.13
CA PRO A 87 -8.15 1.16 -14.83
C PRO A 87 -7.94 0.87 -16.32
N ALA A 88 -7.07 1.63 -16.99
CA ALA A 88 -6.76 1.46 -18.40
C ALA A 88 -6.06 0.11 -18.65
N LEU A 89 -5.05 -0.21 -17.84
CA LEU A 89 -4.33 -1.48 -17.93
C LEU A 89 -5.25 -2.67 -17.68
N ARG A 90 -6.13 -2.61 -16.67
CA ARG A 90 -7.07 -3.68 -16.36
C ARG A 90 -8.05 -3.93 -17.52
N LYS A 91 -8.54 -2.88 -18.17
CA LYS A 91 -9.41 -3.00 -19.35
C LYS A 91 -8.71 -3.73 -20.50
N LEU A 92 -7.43 -3.44 -20.73
CA LEU A 92 -6.63 -4.11 -21.75
C LEU A 92 -6.39 -5.59 -21.42
N LEU A 93 -6.01 -5.89 -20.18
CA LEU A 93 -5.77 -7.28 -19.74
C LEU A 93 -7.04 -8.13 -19.82
N LYS A 94 -8.20 -7.60 -19.44
CA LYS A 94 -9.49 -8.30 -19.59
C LYS A 94 -9.88 -8.52 -21.05
N LYS A 95 -9.46 -7.65 -21.97
CA LYS A 95 -9.71 -7.81 -23.40
C LYS A 95 -8.85 -8.93 -24.01
N GLN A 96 -7.63 -9.15 -23.50
CA GLN A 96 -6.74 -10.22 -23.96
C GLN A 96 -7.08 -11.59 -23.36
N ALA A 97 -7.72 -11.60 -22.18
CA ALA A 97 -8.16 -12.83 -21.52
C ALA A 97 -9.50 -13.38 -22.06
N ASN A 98 -10.16 -12.65 -22.96
CA ASN A 98 -11.37 -13.07 -23.70
C ASN A 98 -11.01 -13.29 -25.17
#